data_AF-A0A0V0VFA0-F1
#
_entry.id   AF-A0A0V0VFA0-F1
#
_cell.length_a   1.000
_cell.length_b   1.000
_cell.length_c   1.000
_cell.angle_alpha   90.00
_cell.angle_beta   90.00
_cell.angle_gamma   90.00
#
_symmetry.space_group_name_H-M   'P 1'
#
loop_
_entity.id
_entity.type
_entity.pdbx_description
1 polymer ?
#
loop_
_entity_poly.entity_id
_entity_poly.type
_entity_poly.pdbx_seq_one_letter_code
_entity_poly.pdbx_strand_id
1 'polypeptide(L)' 'MGGVDLLDSLLAVYRPTIRGKKWYWPLFANAINVATVAAWGIHCKVEQRPLSHLEFQRQVTMFAASRNA' A
#
# COMPACT_ATOMS: atom_id res chain seq x y z
N MET A 1 -17.09 14.50 -4.99
CA MET A 1 -15.68 14.64 -4.61
C MET A 1 -15.46 13.68 -3.45
N GLY A 2 -14.73 12.58 -3.62
CA GLY A 2 -14.65 11.58 -2.53
C GLY A 2 -13.84 10.32 -2.82
N GLY A 3 -13.58 9.99 -4.09
CA GLY A 3 -12.70 8.87 -4.44
C GLY A 3 -11.22 9.15 -4.17
N VAL A 4 -10.76 10.36 -4.53
CA VAL A 4 -9.37 10.80 -4.30
C VAL A 4 -9.13 11.06 -2.81
N ASP A 5 -10.08 11.66 -2.11
CA ASP A 5 -9.96 11.91 -0.65
C ASP A 5 -9.88 10.60 0.14
N LEU A 6 -10.61 9.57 -0.30
CA LEU A 6 -10.53 8.24 0.30
C LEU A 6 -9.16 7.59 0.04
N LEU A 7 -8.64 7.72 -1.18
CA LEU A 7 -7.30 7.25 -1.52
C LEU A 7 -6.23 7.93 -0.64
N ASP A 8 -6.27 9.25 -0.51
CA ASP A 8 -5.33 10.02 0.30
C ASP A 8 -5.41 9.67 1.78
N SER A 9 -6.63 9.42 2.30
CA SER A 9 -6.82 8.94 3.66
C SER A 9 -6.17 7.56 3.88
N LEU A 10 -6.40 6.61 2.96
CA LEU A 10 -5.80 5.26 3.03
C LEU A 10 -4.27 5.29 2.92
N LEU A 11 -3.74 6.16 2.05
CA LEU A 11 -2.29 6.40 1.90
C LEU A 11 -1.66 6.99 3.16
N ALA A 12 -2.37 7.89 3.84
CA ALA A 12 -1.89 8.54 5.05
C ALA A 12 -1.77 7.58 6.23
N VAL A 13 -2.66 6.59 6.36
CA VAL A 13 -2.67 5.64 7.50
C VAL A 13 -1.42 4.76 7.53
N TYR A 14 -0.93 4.31 6.37
CA TYR A 14 0.18 3.34 6.26
C TYR A 14 1.39 3.90 5.53
N ARG A 15 1.64 5.21 5.67
CA ARG A 15 2.69 5.90 4.95
C ARG A 15 4.09 5.32 5.25
N PRO A 16 4.87 4.92 4.23
CA PRO A 16 6.24 4.47 4.42
C PRO A 16 7.11 5.59 5.03
N THR A 17 7.78 5.29 6.13
CA THR A 17 8.68 6.24 6.83
C THR A 17 10.13 6.17 6.36
N ILE A 18 10.42 5.36 5.34
CA ILE A 18 11.77 5.16 4.80
C ILE A 18 12.26 6.45 4.14
N ARG A 19 13.30 7.06 4.71
CA ARG A 19 13.94 8.27 4.18
C ARG A 19 15.13 7.90 3.31
N GLY A 20 15.11 8.34 2.05
CA GLY A 20 16.21 8.22 1.12
C GLY A 20 16.91 9.56 0.91
N LYS A 21 18.21 9.54 0.59
CA LYS A 21 19.01 10.75 0.33
C LYS A 21 18.68 11.45 -0.98
N LYS A 22 18.00 10.78 -1.91
CA LYS A 22 17.69 11.30 -3.24
C LYS A 22 16.36 12.06 -3.22
N TRP A 23 16.29 13.21 -3.88
CA TRP A 23 15.10 14.08 -3.89
C TRP A 23 13.84 13.39 -4.40
N TYR A 24 13.98 12.42 -5.31
CA TYR A 24 12.87 11.66 -5.89
C TYR A 24 12.41 10.50 -5.00
N TRP A 25 13.14 10.19 -3.93
CA TRP A 25 12.82 9.06 -3.05
C TRP A 25 11.40 9.12 -2.47
N PRO A 26 10.90 10.28 -2.00
CA PRO A 26 9.52 10.40 -1.54
C PRO A 26 8.49 10.07 -2.63
N LEU A 27 8.77 10.41 -3.90
CA LEU A 27 7.88 10.09 -5.02
C LEU A 27 7.83 8.58 -5.27
N PHE A 28 8.98 7.92 -5.25
CA PHE A 28 9.06 6.47 -5.40
C PHE A 28 8.37 5.72 -4.27
N ALA A 29 8.61 6.12 -3.01
CA ALA A 29 7.95 5.55 -1.85
C ALA A 29 6.43 5.75 -1.90
N ASN A 30 5.97 6.92 -2.35
CA ASN A 30 4.54 7.19 -2.52
C ASN A 30 3.92 6.33 -3.64
N ALA A 31 4.64 6.13 -4.75
CA ALA A 31 4.18 5.28 -5.84
C ALA A 31 3.97 3.81 -5.39
N ILE A 32 4.87 3.28 -4.56
CA ILE A 32 4.70 1.93 -3.97
C ILE A 32 3.47 1.89 -3.05
N ASN A 33 3.25 2.94 -2.25
CA ASN A 33 2.10 3.03 -1.35
C ASN A 33 0.78 3.03 -2.15
N VAL A 34 0.70 3.84 -3.21
CA VAL A 34 -0.45 3.87 -4.14
C VAL A 34 -0.66 2.52 -4.81
N ALA A 35 0.39 1.87 -5.29
CA ALA A 35 0.30 0.55 -5.90
C ALA A 35 -0.27 -0.50 -4.92
N THR A 36 0.11 -0.43 -3.64
CA THR A 36 -0.38 -1.34 -2.59
C THR A 36 -1.86 -1.11 -2.31
N VAL A 37 -2.30 0.14 -2.20
CA VAL A 37 -3.72 0.49 -2.02
C VAL A 37 -4.56 0.07 -3.23
N ALA A 38 -4.05 0.27 -4.45
CA ALA A 38 -4.72 -0.16 -5.67
C ALA A 38 -4.84 -1.70 -5.74
N ALA A 39 -3.79 -2.43 -5.37
CA ALA A 39 -3.81 -3.89 -5.30
C ALA A 39 -4.81 -4.39 -4.26
N TRP A 40 -4.90 -3.74 -3.10
CA TRP A 40 -5.94 -4.02 -2.08
C TRP A 40 -7.35 -3.76 -2.63
N GLY A 41 -7.54 -2.66 -3.36
CA GLY A 41 -8.83 -2.35 -4.00
C GLY A 41 -9.27 -3.42 -5.02
N ILE A 42 -8.32 -3.99 -5.78
CA ILE A 42 -8.59 -5.12 -6.68
C ILE A 42 -8.92 -6.37 -5.87
N HIS A 43 -8.14 -6.68 -4.82
CA HIS A 43 -8.38 -7.82 -3.93
C HIS A 43 -9.78 -7.77 -3.30
N CYS A 44 -10.21 -6.61 -2.79
CA CYS A 44 -11.55 -6.40 -2.23
C CYS A 44 -12.68 -6.54 -3.25
N LYS A 45 -12.42 -6.35 -4.55
CA LYS A 45 -13.43 -6.55 -5.61
C LYS A 45 -13.53 -8.01 -6.06
N VAL A 46 -12.43 -8.76 -5.97
CA VAL A 46 -12.36 -10.16 -6.40
C VAL A 46 -12.79 -11.11 -5.28
N GLU A 47 -12.43 -10.82 -4.03
CA GLU A 47 -12.76 -11.63 -2.86
C GLU A 47 -14.08 -11.20 -2.20
N GLN A 48 -14.94 -12.18 -1.86
CA GLN A 48 -16.19 -11.92 -1.12
C GLN A 48 -15.94 -11.57 0.36
N ARG A 49 -14.74 -11.86 0.88
CA ARG A 49 -14.31 -11.52 2.24
C ARG A 49 -13.15 -10.52 2.17
N PRO A 50 -13.42 -9.21 2.17
CA PRO A 50 -12.36 -8.22 2.13
C PRO A 50 -11.51 -8.33 3.41
N LEU A 51 -10.23 -8.66 3.23
CA LEU A 51 -9.24 -8.57 4.30
C LEU A 51 -9.08 -7.12 4.73
N SER A 52 -8.85 -6.91 6.03
CA SER A 52 -8.50 -5.58 6.54
C SER A 52 -7.27 -5.05 5.78
N HIS A 53 -7.22 -3.75 5.51
CA HIS A 53 -6.10 -3.13 4.78
C HIS A 53 -4.74 -3.47 5.44
N LEU A 54 -4.72 -3.60 6.77
CA LEU A 54 -3.55 -4.01 7.55
C LEU A 54 -3.12 -5.46 7.28
N GLU A 55 -4.08 -6.39 7.27
CA GLU A 55 -3.81 -7.82 7.01
C GLU A 55 -3.21 -8.02 5.62
N PHE A 56 -3.75 -7.30 4.62
CA PHE A 56 -3.26 -7.37 3.24
C PHE A 56 -1.82 -6.85 3.13
N GLN A 57 -1.52 -5.69 3.70
CA GLN A 57 -0.15 -5.17 3.70
C GLN A 57 0.83 -6.09 4.42
N ARG A 58 0.41 -6.71 5.53
CA ARG A 58 1.22 -7.68 6.27
C ARG A 58 1.50 -8.92 5.44
N GLN A 59 0.52 -9.47 4.71
CA GLN A 59 0.74 -10.60 3.82
C GLN A 59 1.68 -10.25 2.66
N VAL A 60 1.50 -9.09 2.02
CA VAL A 60 2.40 -8.61 0.96
C VAL A 60 3.83 -8.47 1.48
N THR A 61 4.00 -7.92 2.69
CA THR A 61 5.32 -7.77 3.33
C THR A 61 5.95 -9.11 3.67
N MET A 62 5.17 -10.03 4.27
CA MET A 62 5.65 -11.38 4.58
C MET A 62 6.05 -12.15 3.32
N PHE A 63 5.25 -12.05 2.25
CA PHE A 63 5.56 -12.69 0.97
C PHE A 63 6.82 -12.08 0.33
N ALA A 64 6.95 -10.76 0.33
CA ALA A 64 8.15 -10.08 -0.18
C ALA A 64 9.41 -10.41 0.63
N ALA A 65 9.27 -10.58 1.95
CA ALA A 65 10.35 -10.97 2.84
C ALA A 65 10.72 -12.45 2.70
N SER A 66 9.74 -13.35 2.59
CA SER A 66 9.98 -14.79 2.46
C SER A 66 10.59 -15.18 1.13
N ARG A 67 10.39 -14.36 0.08
CA ARG A 67 10.99 -14.60 -1.25
C ARG A 67 12.48 -14.26 -1.33
N ASN A 68 13.04 -13.64 -0.28
CA ASN A 68 14.47 -13.31 -0.15
C ASN A 68 15.18 -14.18 0.91
N ALA A 69 14.52 -15.21 1.43
CA ALA A 69 15.08 -16.18 2.39
C ALA A 69 15.43 -17.51 1.71
#